data_AF-A0A950HUH2-F1
#
_entry.id   AF-A0A950HUH2-F1
#
_cell.length_a   1.000
_cell.length_b   1.000
_cell.length_c   1.000
_cell.angle_alpha   90.00
_cell.angle_beta   90.00
_cell.angle_gamma   90.00
#
_symmetry.space_group_name_H-M   'P 1'
#
loop_
_entity.id
_entity.type
_entity.pdbx_description
1 polymer ?
#
loop_
_entity_poly.entity_id
_entity_poly.type
_entity_poly.pdbx_seq_one_letter_code
_entity_poly.pdbx_strand_id
1 'polypeptide(L)' 'MYATVRRFLKNESGATAVEYGLIASLIAVAIIAAVTSTGSKLKNTFNNVGNNLKGS' A
#
# COMPACT_ATOMS: atom_id res chain seq x y z
N MET A 1 -2.18 40.86 9.91
CA MET A 1 -1.51 39.77 10.66
C MET A 1 -2.47 38.66 11.12
N TYR A 2 -3.55 38.96 11.86
CA TYR A 2 -4.46 37.93 12.41
C TYR A 2 -5.28 37.12 11.39
N ALA A 3 -5.52 37.66 10.20
CA ALA A 3 -6.32 37.00 9.16
C ALA A 3 -5.67 35.72 8.62
N THR A 4 -4.34 35.70 8.47
CA THR A 4 -3.60 34.55 7.93
C THR A 4 -3.63 33.35 8.87
N VAL A 5 -3.46 33.58 10.18
CA VAL A 5 -3.51 32.53 11.21
C VAL A 5 -4.92 31.93 11.33
N ARG A 6 -5.97 32.75 11.27
CA ARG A 6 -7.37 32.27 11.26
C ARG A 6 -7.71 31.45 10.02
N ARG A 7 -7.15 31.82 8.85
CA ARG A 7 -7.33 31.08 7.60
C ARG A 7 -6.61 29.73 7.63
N PHE A 8 -5.45 29.67 8.28
CA PHE A 8 -4.70 28.42 8.50
C PHE A 8 -5.43 27.46 9.44
N LEU A 9 -6.03 27.97 10.52
CA LEU A 9 -6.86 27.20 11.46
C LEU A 9 -8.19 26.74 10.86
N LYS A 10 -8.70 27.41 9.81
CA LYS A 10 -9.92 27.05 9.08
C LYS A 10 -9.67 26.10 7.89
N ASN A 11 -8.42 25.69 7.66
CA ASN A 11 -8.09 24.76 6.57
C ASN A 11 -8.37 23.31 6.99
N GLU A 12 -9.58 22.82 6.71
CA GLU A 12 -9.98 21.41 6.86
C GLU A 12 -9.30 20.47 5.84
N SER A 13 -8.59 21.01 4.85
CA SER A 13 -7.81 20.22 3.88
C SER A 13 -6.73 19.35 4.52
N GLY A 14 -6.22 19.74 5.70
CA GLY A 14 -5.27 18.92 6.47
C GLY A 14 -5.96 17.87 7.33
N ALA A 15 -7.13 18.18 7.90
CA ALA A 15 -7.91 17.23 8.69
C ALA A 15 -8.47 16.10 7.81
N THR A 16 -8.96 16.43 6.60
CA THR A 16 -9.41 15.45 5.60
C THR A 16 -8.27 14.59 5.04
N ALA A 17 -7.05 15.13 4.93
CA ALA A 17 -5.87 14.36 4.51
C ALA A 17 -5.51 13.23 5.50
N VAL A 18 -5.76 13.42 6.80
CA VAL A 18 -5.51 12.39 7.83
C VAL A 18 -6.55 11.26 7.74
N GLU A 19 -7.81 11.57 7.45
CA GLU A 19 -8.87 10.58 7.29
C GLU A 19 -8.66 9.71 6.06
N TYR A 20 -8.41 10.33 4.90
CA TYR A 20 -8.09 9.59 3.68
C TYR A 20 -6.71 8.92 3.75
N GLY A 21 -5.77 9.47 4.53
CA GLY A 21 -4.47 8.86 4.81
C GLY A 21 -4.59 7.53 5.55
N LEU A 22 -5.47 7.44 6.55
CA LEU A 22 -5.73 6.19 7.27
C LEU A 22 -6.35 5.13 6.35
N ILE A 23 -7.35 5.49 5.55
CA ILE A 23 -7.98 4.58 4.59
C ILE A 23 -6.96 4.11 3.54
N ALA A 24 -6.16 5.03 2.99
CA ALA A 24 -5.10 4.71 2.04
C ALA A 24 -4.06 3.76 2.63
N SER A 25 -3.70 3.94 3.91
CA SER A 25 -2.76 3.04 4.60
C SER A 25 -3.32 1.63 4.77
N LEU A 26 -4.60 1.47 5.10
CA LEU A 26 -5.24 0.16 5.21
C LEU A 26 -5.32 -0.57 3.85
N ILE A 27 -5.67 0.16 2.80
CA ILE A 27 -5.68 -0.37 1.42
C ILE A 27 -4.27 -0.78 1.01
N ALA A 28 -3.25 0.05 1.29
CA ALA A 28 -1.87 -0.25 0.96
C ALA A 28 -1.38 -1.54 1.64
N VAL A 29 -1.66 -1.72 2.93
CA VAL A 29 -1.31 -2.95 3.67
C VAL A 29 -1.99 -4.18 3.06
N ALA A 30 -3.27 -4.09 2.72
CA ALA A 30 -4.01 -5.18 2.08
C ALA A 30 -3.42 -5.56 0.71
N ILE A 31 -3.07 -4.55 -0.11
CA ILE A 31 -2.42 -4.75 -1.41
C ILE A 31 -1.05 -5.42 -1.22
N ILE A 32 -0.22 -4.93 -0.30
CA ILE A 32 1.10 -5.51 -0.02
C ILE A 32 0.95 -6.99 0.35
N ALA A 33 0.05 -7.33 1.27
CA ALA A 33 -0.19 -8.71 1.67
C ALA A 33 -0.62 -9.61 0.49
N ALA A 34 -1.54 -9.13 -0.35
CA ALA A 34 -2.03 -9.86 -1.52
C ALA A 34 -0.91 -10.09 -2.56
N VAL A 35 -0.12 -9.04 -2.85
CA VAL A 35 0.99 -9.11 -3.81
C VAL A 35 2.11 -10.02 -3.29
N THR A 36 2.47 -9.94 -2.01
CA THR A 36 3.49 -10.82 -1.41
C THR A 36 3.07 -12.29 -1.46
N SER A 37 1.81 -12.59 -1.13
CA SER A 37 1.27 -13.96 -1.20
C SER A 37 1.29 -14.50 -2.64
N THR A 38 0.82 -13.68 -3.59
CA THR A 38 0.79 -14.04 -5.01
C THR A 38 2.20 -14.23 -5.56
N GLY A 39 3.13 -13.33 -5.26
CA GLY A 39 4.53 -13.42 -5.68
C GLY A 39 5.23 -14.67 -5.13
N SER A 40 4.93 -15.05 -3.89
CA SER A 40 5.46 -16.28 -3.28
C SER A 40 4.95 -17.53 -4.01
N LYS A 41 3.65 -17.59 -4.31
CA LYS A 41 3.06 -18.69 -5.09
C LYS A 41 3.67 -18.76 -6.49
N LEU A 42 3.80 -17.64 -7.17
CA LEU A 42 4.36 -17.56 -8.51
C LEU A 42 5.83 -18.02 -8.53
N LYS A 43 6.62 -17.59 -7.55
CA LYS A 43 8.01 -18.06 -7.36
C LYS A 43 8.06 -19.57 -7.18
N ASN A 44 7.19 -20.14 -6.35
CA ASN A 44 7.13 -21.59 -6.14
C ASN A 44 6.75 -22.33 -7.44
N THR A 45 5.78 -21.81 -8.20
CA THR A 45 5.41 -22.37 -9.50
C THR A 45 6.59 -22.39 -10.46
N PHE A 46 7.29 -21.27 -10.63
CA PHE A 46 8.45 -21.21 -11.52
C PHE A 46 9.62 -22.07 -11.04
N ASN A 47 9.87 -22.13 -9.72
CA ASN A 47 10.87 -23.03 -9.16
C ASN A 47 10.52 -24.49 -9.44
N ASN A 48 9.26 -24.90 -9.26
CA ASN A 48 8.81 -26.25 -9.56
C ASN A 48 9.00 -26.57 -11.04
N VAL A 49 8.59 -25.68 -11.94
CA VAL A 49 8.81 -25.86 -13.39
C VAL A 49 10.31 -25.97 -13.69
N GLY A 50 11.14 -25.10 -13.12
CA GLY A 50 12.60 -25.15 -13.27
C GLY A 50 13.22 -26.44 -12.78
N ASN A 51 12.75 -26.97 -11.64
CA ASN A 51 13.22 -28.25 -11.09
C ASN A 51 12.82 -29.43 -11.97
N ASN A 52 11.59 -29.42 -12.51
CA ASN A 52 11.13 -30.46 -13.44
C ASN A 52 11.86 -30.40 -14.79
N LEU A 53 12.19 -29.20 -15.29
CA LEU A 53 12.98 -29.02 -16.51
C LEU A 53 14.45 -29.37 -16.35
N LYS A 54 15.02 -29.16 -15.15
CA LYS A 54 16.41 -29.50 -14.87
C LYS A 54 16.67 -31.00 -14.87
N GLY A 55 15.63 -31.84 -14.83
CA GLY A 55 15.75 -33.29 -14.78
C GLY A 55 16.57 -33.69 -13.56
N SER A 56 15.92 -33.91 -12.42
CA SER A 56 16.56 -34.76 -11.42
C SER A 56 16.85 -36.13 -12.03
#